data_AF-A0A1E5JQ01-F1
#
_entry.id   AF-A0A1E5JQ01-F1
#
_cell.length_a   1.000
_cell.length_b   1.000
_cell.length_c   1.000
_cell.angle_alpha   90.00
_cell.angle_beta   90.00
_cell.angle_gamma   90.00
#
_symmetry.space_group_name_H-M   'P 1'
#
loop_
_entity.id
_entity.type
_entity.pdbx_description
1 polymer ?
#
loop_
_entity_poly.entity_id
_entity_poly.type
_entity_poly.pdbx_seq_one_letter_code
_entity_poly.pdbx_strand_id
1 'polypeptide(L)' 'MYMKLFDQKPDRKEDKEKRIQFVSNIYSVLSRDPSISKEMKEKILIGSLLHTNLSAKEIQENIINRYPFK' A
#
# COMPACT_ATOMS: atom_id res chain seq x y z
N MET A 1 1.27 -27.49 28.30
CA MET A 1 0.55 -27.21 27.04
C MET A 1 0.99 -25.84 26.55
N TYR A 2 2.00 -25.77 25.67
CA TYR A 2 2.54 -24.50 25.16
C TYR A 2 1.63 -24.00 24.03
N MET A 3 0.79 -23.00 24.30
CA MET A 3 0.10 -22.25 23.25
C MET A 3 1.18 -21.52 22.44
N LYS A 4 1.43 -21.99 21.21
CA LYS A 4 2.15 -21.22 20.20
C LYS A 4 1.25 -20.04 19.83
N LEU A 5 1.37 -18.96 20.62
CA LEU A 5 0.89 -17.64 20.22
C LEU A 5 1.52 -17.37 18.86
N PHE A 6 0.66 -17.16 17.87
CA PHE A 6 1.00 -16.89 16.49
C PHE A 6 2.31 -16.11 16.38
N ASP A 7 3.34 -16.75 15.82
CA ASP A 7 4.54 -16.05 15.37
C ASP A 7 4.11 -15.06 14.28
N GLN A 8 3.75 -13.83 14.69
CA GLN A 8 3.74 -12.68 13.81
C GLN A 8 5.18 -12.56 13.30
N LYS A 9 5.43 -13.12 12.12
CA LYS A 9 6.71 -12.94 11.43
C LYS A 9 6.97 -11.43 11.43
N PRO A 10 8.11 -10.97 11.99
CA PRO A 10 8.42 -9.55 12.00
C PRO A 10 8.35 -9.08 10.55
N ASP A 11 7.49 -8.08 10.30
CA ASP A 11 7.24 -7.55 8.96
C ASP A 11 8.60 -7.14 8.39
N ARG A 12 9.14 -7.97 7.48
CA ARG A 12 10.46 -7.70 6.93
C ARG A 12 10.34 -6.42 6.12
N LYS A 13 11.34 -5.54 6.19
CA LYS A 13 11.36 -4.28 5.40
C LYS A 13 11.01 -4.53 3.94
N GLU A 14 11.48 -5.64 3.38
CA GLU A 14 11.19 -6.09 2.02
C GLU A 14 9.69 -6.38 1.78
N ASP A 15 9.00 -7.02 2.73
CA ASP A 15 7.57 -7.31 2.61
C ASP A 15 6.75 -6.02 2.66
N LYS A 16 7.16 -5.06 3.50
CA LYS A 16 6.56 -3.72 3.54
C LYS A 16 6.77 -2.98 2.22
N GLU A 17 7.97 -3.03 1.64
CA GLU A 17 8.26 -2.42 0.33
C GLU A 17 7.42 -3.04 -0.80
N LYS A 18 7.22 -4.36 -0.79
CA LYS A 18 6.36 -5.05 -1.76
C LYS A 18 4.90 -4.57 -1.66
N ARG A 19 4.39 -4.42 -0.45
CA ARG A 19 3.03 -3.89 -0.21
C ARG A 19 2.89 -2.45 -0.68
N ILE A 20 3.89 -1.60 -0.43
CA ILE A 20 3.88 -0.21 -0.90
C ILE A 20 3.91 -0.18 -2.43
N GLN A 21 4.77 -0.99 -3.05
CA GLN A 21 4.87 -1.09 -4.50
C GLN A 21 3.55 -1.54 -5.13
N PHE A 22 2.85 -2.49 -4.51
CA PHE A 22 1.52 -2.93 -4.94
C PHE A 22 0.52 -1.77 -4.98
N VAL A 23 0.42 -0.97 -3.91
CA VAL A 23 -0.50 0.17 -3.87
C VAL A 23 -0.09 1.24 -4.90
N SER A 24 1.20 1.52 -5.05
CA SER A 24 1.68 2.44 -6.09
C SER A 24 1.33 1.99 -7.50
N ASN A 25 1.43 0.68 -7.79
CA ASN A 25 1.06 0.14 -9.09
C ASN A 25 -0.45 0.30 -9.35
N ILE A 26 -1.30 0.01 -8.35
CA ILE A 26 -2.75 0.23 -8.45
C ILE A 26 -3.06 1.70 -8.72
N TYR A 27 -2.46 2.62 -7.96
CA TYR A 27 -2.62 4.05 -8.19
C TYR A 27 -2.22 4.46 -9.61
N SER A 28 -1.08 3.96 -10.11
CA SER A 28 -0.60 4.25 -11.47
C SER A 28 -1.59 3.79 -12.54
N VAL A 29 -2.16 2.59 -12.39
CA VAL A 29 -3.18 2.09 -13.33
C VAL A 29 -4.46 2.93 -13.26
N LEU A 30 -4.98 3.17 -12.06
CA LEU A 30 -6.22 3.95 -11.88
C LEU A 30 -6.09 5.40 -12.35
N SER A 31 -4.94 6.04 -12.14
CA SER A 31 -4.72 7.43 -12.58
C SER A 31 -4.79 7.60 -14.09
N ARG A 32 -4.39 6.56 -14.85
CA ARG A 32 -4.33 6.58 -16.31
C ARG A 32 -5.62 6.15 -16.99
N ASP A 33 -6.50 5.46 -16.28
CA ASP A 33 -7.74 4.93 -16.84
C ASP A 33 -8.88 5.95 -16.77
N PRO A 34 -9.33 6.54 -17.90
CA PRO A 34 -10.44 7.49 -17.90
C PRO A 34 -11.82 6.81 -17.76
N SER A 35 -11.91 5.48 -17.93
CA SER A 35 -13.19 4.74 -17.92
C SER A 35 -13.74 4.52 -16.51
N ILE A 36 -12.88 4.60 -15.50
CA ILE A 36 -13.26 4.42 -14.10
C ILE A 36 -13.62 5.78 -13.48
N SER A 37 -14.77 5.87 -12.83
CA SER A 37 -15.17 7.10 -12.14
C SER A 37 -14.23 7.42 -10.97
N LYS A 38 -14.11 8.70 -10.62
CA LYS A 38 -13.28 9.14 -9.48
C LYS A 38 -13.66 8.41 -8.18
N GLU A 39 -14.96 8.29 -7.89
CA GLU A 39 -15.46 7.58 -6.71
C GLU A 39 -15.04 6.10 -6.69
N MET A 40 -15.09 5.43 -7.84
CA MET A 40 -14.69 4.04 -7.95
C MET A 40 -13.17 3.88 -7.77
N LYS A 41 -12.36 4.81 -8.31
CA LYS A 41 -10.91 4.84 -8.07
C LYS A 41 -10.60 4.98 -6.59
N GLU A 42 -11.30 5.87 -5.88
CA GLU A 42 -11.14 6.07 -4.43
C GLU A 42 -11.49 4.80 -3.64
N LYS A 43 -12.61 4.13 -3.97
CA LYS A 43 -12.99 2.85 -3.33
C LYS A 43 -11.93 1.77 -3.53
N ILE A 44 -11.40 1.63 -4.75
CA ILE A 44 -10.35 0.64 -5.05
C ILE A 44 -9.06 0.98 -4.28
N LEU A 45 -8.66 2.25 -4.23
CA LEU A 45 -7.50 2.71 -3.46
C LEU A 45 -7.65 2.42 -1.96
N ILE A 46 -8.79 2.78 -1.36
CA ILE A 46 -9.07 2.51 0.05
C ILE A 46 -9.03 1.01 0.33
N GLY A 47 -9.67 0.19 -0.52
CA GLY A 47 -9.63 -1.27 -0.38
C GLY A 47 -8.20 -1.83 -0.47
N SER A 48 -7.37 -1.27 -1.34
CA SER A 48 -5.96 -1.68 -1.50
C SER A 48 -5.11 -1.35 -0.27
N LEU A 49 -5.34 -0.18 0.35
CA LEU A 49 -4.68 0.22 1.60
C LEU A 49 -5.06 -0.72 2.75
N LEU A 50 -6.36 -1.01 2.89
CA LEU A 50 -6.86 -1.94 3.90
C LEU A 50 -6.30 -3.35 3.72
N HIS A 51 -6.27 -3.85 2.48
CA HIS A 51 -5.74 -5.19 2.18
C HIS A 51 -4.24 -5.33 2.53
N THR A 52 -3.47 -4.27 2.31
CA THR A 52 -2.03 -4.25 2.59
C THR A 52 -1.68 -3.88 4.02
N ASN A 53 -2.69 -3.56 4.84
CA ASN A 53 -2.51 -3.06 6.20
C ASN A 53 -1.56 -1.84 6.24
N LEU A 54 -1.59 -1.01 5.20
CA LEU A 54 -0.79 0.20 5.06
C LEU A 54 -1.65 1.42 5.37
N SER A 55 -1.09 2.36 6.11
CA SER A 55 -1.69 3.69 6.26
C SER A 55 -1.34 4.60 5.09
N ALA A 56 -2.21 5.59 4.83
CA ALA A 56 -1.93 6.63 3.84
C ALA A 56 -0.62 7.39 4.15
N LYS A 57 -0.30 7.57 5.44
CA LYS A 57 0.91 8.23 5.91
C LYS A 57 2.18 7.47 5.52
N GLU A 58 2.19 6.14 5.67
CA GLU A 58 3.34 5.30 5.32
C GLU A 58 3.66 5.33 3.83
N ILE A 59 2.64 5.44 2.99
CA ILE A 59 2.82 5.57 1.55
C ILE A 59 3.37 6.95 1.21
N GLN A 60 2.84 8.00 1.83
CA GLN A 60 3.33 9.37 1.63
C GLN A 60 4.80 9.50 2.05
N GLU A 61 5.16 8.97 3.22
CA GLU A 61 6.56 8.92 3.68
C GLU A 61 7.45 8.12 2.71
N ASN A 62 6.97 7.00 2.17
CA ASN A 62 7.74 6.24 1.20
C ASN A 62 7.93 6.97 -0.14
N ILE A 63 6.90 7.66 -0.63
CA ILE A 63 6.98 8.48 -1.86
C ILE A 63 7.98 9.63 -1.67
N ILE A 64 7.90 10.36 -0.55
CA ILE A 64 8.82 11.46 -0.23
C ILE A 64 10.27 10.96 -0.14
N ASN A 65 10.48 9.81 0.49
CA ASN A 65 11.81 9.23 0.64
C ASN A 65 12.38 8.64 -0.66
N ARG A 66 11.53 8.10 -1.55
CA ARG A 66 11.96 7.54 -2.85
C ARG A 66 12.16 8.61 -3.93
N TYR A 67 11.40 9.69 -3.87
CA TYR A 67 11.48 10.82 -4.79
C TYR A 67 11.67 12.11 -4.00
N PRO A 68 12.86 12.32 -3.39
CA PRO A 68 13.17 13.62 -2.82
C PRO A 68 13.09 14.62 -3.97
N PHE A 69 12.10 15.51 -3.93
CA PHE A 69 12.00 16.62 -4.86
C PHE A 69 13.33 17.37 -4.80
N LYS A 70 14.07 17.32 -5.92
CA LYS A 70 15.31 18.05 -6.14
C LYS A 70 14.99 19.34 -6.87
#